data_AF-A0A250J827-F1
#
_entry.id   AF-A0A250J827-F1
#
_cell.length_a   1.000
_cell.length_b   1.000
_cell.length_c   1.000
_cell.angle_alpha   90.00
_cell.angle_beta   90.00
_cell.angle_gamma   90.00
#
_symmetry.space_group_name_H-M   'P 1'
#
loop_
_entity.id
_entity.type
_entity.pdbx_description
1 polymer ?
#
loop_
_entity_poly.entity_id
_entity_poly.type
_entity_poly.pdbx_seq_one_letter_code
_entity_poly.pdbx_strand_id
1 'polypeptide(L)'
;MLPISPGALLSLVLFTGAAGAAEPPRAPACIATTRLDLLAEPTRQAREVCISADMPTTFDFDSLLPAGAVELPPDTRSVGVAQGDDFVTVNPNRGFLPGERVKITVRFADGAAPATASFWKEPCEPQGAVRPPLSGKRS
;
A
#
# COMPACT_ATOMS: atom_id res chain seq x y z
N MET A 1 -23.65 -19.83 -52.02
CA MET A 1 -22.34 -19.80 -51.31
C MET A 1 -21.75 -18.43 -51.57
N LEU A 2 -21.92 -17.46 -50.65
CA LEU A 2 -21.35 -16.11 -50.82
C LEU A 2 -19.85 -16.13 -50.51
N PRO A 3 -18.98 -15.52 -51.33
CA PRO A 3 -17.55 -15.44 -51.03
C PRO A 3 -17.32 -14.45 -49.88
N ILE A 4 -16.88 -14.96 -48.73
CA ILE A 4 -16.50 -14.13 -47.59
C ILE A 4 -15.18 -13.44 -47.95
N SER A 5 -15.25 -12.14 -48.18
CA SER A 5 -14.10 -11.32 -48.53
C SER A 5 -13.12 -11.24 -47.34
N PRO A 6 -11.80 -11.43 -47.53
CA PRO A 6 -10.82 -11.36 -46.46
C PRO A 6 -10.76 -9.98 -45.78
N GLY A 7 -11.20 -8.92 -46.47
CA GLY A 7 -11.34 -7.58 -45.89
C GLY A 7 -12.46 -7.49 -44.85
N ALA A 8 -13.53 -8.28 -44.99
CA ALA A 8 -14.63 -8.30 -44.01
C ALA A 8 -14.22 -9.02 -42.71
N LEU A 9 -13.31 -10.00 -42.81
CA LEU A 9 -12.73 -10.69 -41.66
C LEU A 9 -11.77 -9.79 -40.87
N LEU A 10 -10.97 -8.96 -41.54
CA LEU A 10 -10.05 -8.04 -40.85
C LEU A 10 -10.79 -6.98 -40.02
N SER A 11 -11.91 -6.47 -40.54
CA SER A 11 -12.74 -5.48 -39.84
C SER A 11 -13.37 -6.04 -38.56
N LEU A 12 -13.69 -7.34 -38.53
CA LEU A 12 -14.29 -7.98 -37.36
C LEU A 12 -13.27 -8.18 -36.22
N VAL A 13 -11.99 -8.36 -36.53
CA VAL A 13 -10.92 -8.53 -35.54
C VAL A 13 -10.55 -7.20 -34.85
N LEU A 14 -10.66 -6.07 -35.55
CA LEU A 14 -10.38 -4.76 -34.97
C LEU A 14 -11.46 -4.29 -33.97
N PHE A 15 -12.70 -4.75 -34.13
CA PHE A 15 -13.82 -4.34 -33.27
C PHE A 15 -13.96 -5.14 -31.96
N THR A 16 -13.25 -6.28 -31.83
CA THR A 16 -13.26 -7.08 -30.59
C THR A 16 -12.18 -6.68 -29.59
N GLY A 17 -11.35 -5.68 -29.93
CA GLY A 17 -10.28 -5.14 -29.11
C GLY A 17 -10.71 -4.09 -28.08
N ALA A 18 -11.90 -4.20 -27.49
CA ALA A 18 -12.13 -3.56 -26.19
C ALA A 18 -11.66 -4.55 -25.11
N ALA A 19 -10.34 -4.70 -25.00
CA ALA A 19 -9.77 -5.23 -23.77
C ALA A 19 -10.24 -4.30 -22.67
N GLY A 20 -11.29 -4.71 -21.95
CA GLY A 20 -11.69 -4.07 -20.71
C GLY A 20 -10.45 -4.11 -19.85
N ALA A 21 -9.74 -2.99 -19.77
CA ALA A 21 -8.76 -2.76 -18.74
C ALA A 21 -9.54 -3.00 -17.46
N ALA A 22 -9.32 -4.16 -16.83
CA ALA A 22 -9.92 -4.48 -15.56
C ALA A 22 -9.63 -3.27 -14.68
N GLU A 23 -10.70 -2.61 -14.22
CA GLU A 23 -10.57 -1.44 -13.36
C GLU A 23 -9.63 -1.86 -12.22
N PRO A 24 -8.52 -1.12 -11.99
CA PRO A 24 -7.58 -1.50 -10.96
C PRO A 24 -8.36 -1.70 -9.65
N PRO A 25 -8.09 -2.79 -8.90
CA PRO A 25 -8.81 -3.08 -7.68
C PRO A 25 -8.92 -1.81 -6.84
N ARG A 26 -10.15 -1.40 -6.51
CA ARG A 26 -10.36 -0.22 -5.65
C ARG A 26 -9.60 -0.46 -4.35
N ALA A 27 -8.70 0.46 -4.03
CA ALA A 27 -7.97 0.40 -2.78
C ALA A 27 -8.98 0.33 -1.62
N PRO A 28 -8.76 -0.53 -0.61
CA PRO A 28 -9.64 -0.60 0.54
C PRO A 28 -9.78 0.77 1.20
N ALA A 29 -11.00 1.10 1.64
CA ALA A 29 -11.27 2.35 2.33
C ALA A 29 -10.45 2.41 3.62
N CYS A 30 -9.69 3.49 3.81
CA CYS A 30 -8.91 3.66 5.03
C CYS A 30 -9.83 3.75 6.25
N ILE A 31 -9.77 2.78 7.15
CA ILE A 31 -10.29 2.90 8.51
C ILE A 31 -9.08 3.23 9.39
N ALA A 32 -9.11 4.40 10.01
CA ALA A 32 -8.08 4.80 10.96
C ALA A 32 -8.14 3.88 12.17
N THR A 33 -7.20 2.94 12.27
CA THR A 33 -7.05 2.08 13.45
C THR A 33 -6.23 2.83 14.48
N THR A 34 -6.86 3.22 15.59
CA THR A 34 -6.22 4.05 16.64
C THR A 34 -5.31 3.25 17.57
N ARG A 35 -5.53 1.94 17.71
CA ARG A 35 -4.73 1.06 18.59
C ARG A 35 -4.74 -0.36 18.06
N LEU A 36 -3.59 -1.03 18.16
CA LEU A 36 -3.40 -2.41 17.73
C LEU A 36 -2.66 -3.17 18.81
N ASP A 37 -3.31 -4.16 19.40
CA ASP A 37 -2.67 -5.02 20.39
C ASP A 37 -1.81 -6.09 19.69
N LEU A 38 -0.54 -6.17 20.10
CA LEU A 38 0.40 -7.16 19.61
C LEU A 38 0.34 -8.39 20.52
N LEU A 39 0.18 -9.57 19.92
CA LEU A 39 0.24 -10.82 20.66
C LEU A 39 1.69 -11.12 21.05
N ALA A 40 1.88 -11.72 22.23
CA ALA A 40 3.18 -12.09 22.75
C ALA A 40 3.92 -13.08 21.83
N GLU A 41 3.19 -14.01 21.19
CA GLU A 41 3.78 -14.83 20.15
C GLU A 41 4.03 -14.01 18.87
N PRO A 42 5.26 -14.04 18.31
CA PRO A 42 5.54 -13.40 17.05
C PRO A 42 4.68 -14.03 15.96
N THR A 43 3.72 -13.27 15.44
CA THR A 43 2.93 -13.70 14.30
C THR A 43 3.79 -13.67 13.04
N ARG A 44 3.90 -14.80 12.34
CA ARG A 44 4.58 -14.85 11.03
C ARG A 44 3.96 -13.87 10.01
N GLN A 45 2.69 -13.52 10.22
CA GLN A 45 1.98 -12.56 9.40
C GLN A 45 2.15 -11.15 9.97
N ALA A 46 2.75 -10.27 9.17
CA ALA A 46 2.79 -8.85 9.48
C ALA A 46 1.37 -8.27 9.47
N ARG A 47 1.07 -7.39 10.42
CA ARG A 47 -0.24 -6.73 10.53
C ARG A 47 -0.35 -5.68 9.45
N GLU A 48 -1.50 -5.62 8.80
CA GLU A 48 -1.74 -4.67 7.73
C GLU A 48 -2.29 -3.38 8.31
N VAL A 49 -1.63 -2.27 8.00
CA VAL A 49 -2.03 -0.94 8.44
C VAL A 49 -2.19 -0.08 7.21
N CYS A 50 -3.44 0.24 6.88
CA CYS A 50 -3.76 1.20 5.84
C CYS A 50 -3.32 2.59 6.31
N ILE A 51 -2.52 3.26 5.51
CA ILE A 51 -2.11 4.63 5.80
C ILE A 51 -2.26 5.50 4.55
N SER A 52 -2.53 6.79 4.75
CA SER A 52 -2.69 7.68 3.61
C SER A 52 -1.35 7.81 2.86
N ALA A 53 -1.45 7.88 1.53
CA ALA A 53 -0.27 7.91 0.66
C ALA A 53 0.53 9.23 0.76
N ASP A 54 -0.09 10.27 1.32
CA ASP A 54 0.36 11.66 1.31
C ASP A 54 0.62 12.24 2.71
N MET A 55 0.30 11.51 3.78
CA MET A 55 0.52 11.95 5.16
C MET A 55 1.49 11.03 5.91
N PRO A 56 2.34 11.58 6.79
CA PRO A 56 3.10 10.78 7.73
C PRO A 56 2.18 9.93 8.62
N THR A 57 2.63 8.75 9.01
CA THR A 57 1.97 7.93 10.03
C THR A 57 2.91 7.60 11.15
N THR A 58 2.47 7.85 12.37
CA THR A 58 3.22 7.55 13.59
C THR A 58 2.63 6.32 14.25
N PHE A 59 3.50 5.38 14.60
CA PHE A 59 3.21 4.22 15.43
C PHE A 59 3.80 4.48 16.81
N ASP A 60 2.95 4.56 17.82
CA ASP A 60 3.35 4.67 19.22
C ASP A 60 3.33 3.28 19.86
N PHE A 61 4.33 2.98 20.67
CA PHE A 61 4.51 1.68 21.30
C PHE A 61 4.55 1.83 22.83
N ASP A 62 3.94 0.87 23.52
CA ASP A 62 3.99 0.82 24.99
C ASP A 62 5.36 0.32 25.52
N SER A 63 6.32 0.08 24.63
CA SER A 63 7.65 -0.48 24.92
C SER A 63 8.74 0.30 24.19
N LEU A 64 9.90 0.41 24.84
CA LEU A 64 11.03 1.13 24.30
C LEU A 64 11.63 0.44 23.07
N LEU A 65 12.18 1.26 22.18
CA LEU A 65 12.85 0.87 20.95
C LEU A 65 14.36 1.19 21.07
N PRO A 66 15.25 0.19 20.97
CA PRO A 66 16.68 0.45 20.92
C PRO A 66 17.05 1.22 19.64
N ALA A 67 18.17 1.95 19.64
CA ALA A 67 18.65 2.63 18.44
C ALA A 67 18.78 1.66 17.25
N GLY A 68 18.21 2.03 16.10
CA GLY A 68 18.19 1.15 14.91
C GLY A 68 17.23 -0.04 15.05
N ALA A 69 16.15 0.12 15.80
CA ALA A 69 15.09 -0.88 15.96
C ALA A 69 14.27 -1.09 14.69
N VAL A 70 14.24 -0.11 13.79
CA VAL A 70 13.47 -0.17 12.56
C VAL A 70 14.29 -0.81 11.44
N GLU A 71 13.75 -1.89 10.89
CA GLU A 71 14.24 -2.53 9.68
C GLU A 71 13.26 -2.30 8.53
N LEU A 72 13.82 -1.88 7.39
CA LEU A 72 13.10 -1.73 6.13
C LEU A 72 13.70 -2.65 5.05
N PRO A 73 12.89 -3.17 4.12
CA PRO A 73 13.40 -3.83 2.93
C PRO A 73 14.34 -2.92 2.11
N PRO A 74 15.35 -3.48 1.43
CA PRO A 74 16.40 -2.70 0.74
C PRO A 74 15.90 -1.77 -0.38
N ASP A 75 14.72 -2.03 -0.95
CA ASP A 75 14.14 -1.23 -2.05
C ASP A 75 13.13 -0.17 -1.59
N THR A 76 13.09 0.17 -0.30
CA THR A 76 12.12 1.12 0.30
C THR A 76 12.46 2.60 0.10
N ARG A 77 12.92 3.00 -1.09
CA ARG A 77 13.26 4.41 -1.40
C ARG A 77 12.04 5.36 -1.31
N SER A 78 10.83 4.78 -1.37
CA SER A 78 9.55 5.46 -1.34
C SER A 78 9.09 5.90 0.06
N VAL A 79 9.82 5.55 1.12
CA VAL A 79 9.51 5.98 2.49
C VAL A 79 10.75 6.45 3.26
N GLY A 80 10.58 7.50 4.05
CA GLY A 80 11.51 7.86 5.12
C GLY A 80 11.00 7.37 6.46
N VAL A 81 11.91 7.04 7.38
CA VAL A 81 11.55 6.67 8.76
C VAL A 81 12.33 7.50 9.75
N ALA A 82 11.61 8.06 10.73
CA ALA A 82 12.17 8.63 11.94
C ALA A 82 11.79 7.73 13.12
N GLN A 83 12.75 7.42 13.97
CA GLN A 83 12.56 6.61 15.17
C GLN A 83 12.85 7.48 16.41
N GLY A 84 11.96 7.40 17.40
CA GLY A 84 12.19 7.86 18.77
C GLY A 84 12.34 6.70 19.75
N ASP A 85 12.28 6.98 21.05
CA ASP A 85 12.48 5.97 22.09
C ASP A 85 11.30 5.00 22.21
N ASP A 86 10.09 5.42 21.81
CA ASP A 86 8.84 4.67 21.93
C ASP A 86 7.91 4.85 20.72
N PHE A 87 8.39 5.51 19.65
CA PHE A 87 7.60 5.74 18.45
C PHE A 87 8.40 5.57 17.16
N VAL A 88 7.68 5.29 16.07
CA VAL A 88 8.21 5.27 14.71
C VAL A 88 7.29 6.10 13.81
N THR A 89 7.83 7.13 13.16
CA THR A 89 7.12 7.89 12.14
C THR A 89 7.59 7.50 10.76
N VAL A 90 6.64 7.09 9.92
CA VAL A 90 6.85 6.72 8.52
C VAL A 90 6.34 7.86 7.65
N ASN A 91 7.23 8.44 6.87
CA ASN A 91 6.90 9.53 5.96
C ASN A 91 6.86 9.00 4.51
N PRO A 92 5.72 9.06 3.80
CA PRO A 92 5.70 8.77 2.38
C PRO A 92 6.53 9.81 1.60
N ASN A 93 7.53 9.33 0.84
CA ASN A 93 8.19 10.17 -0.16
C ASN A 93 7.28 10.29 -1.40
N ARG A 94 7.49 11.30 -2.25
CA ARG A 94 6.66 11.58 -3.45
C ARG A 94 6.56 10.44 -4.50
N GLY A 95 7.14 9.27 -4.24
CA GLY A 95 7.15 8.10 -5.11
C GLY A 95 6.30 6.92 -4.62
N PHE A 96 5.52 7.05 -3.54
CA PHE A 96 4.69 5.95 -3.04
C PHE A 96 3.46 5.75 -3.93
N LEU A 97 3.48 4.70 -4.77
CA LEU A 97 2.44 4.46 -5.78
C LEU A 97 1.24 3.68 -5.21
N PRO A 98 0.02 3.86 -5.76
CA PRO A 98 -1.12 3.03 -5.41
C PRO A 98 -0.80 1.54 -5.57
N GLY A 99 -1.09 0.74 -4.54
CA GLY A 99 -0.78 -0.70 -4.48
C GLY A 99 0.65 -1.06 -4.04
N GLU A 100 1.53 -0.07 -3.84
CA GLU A 100 2.84 -0.33 -3.28
C GLU A 100 2.75 -0.68 -1.79
N ARG A 101 3.30 -1.82 -1.39
CA ARG A 101 3.32 -2.26 0.01
C ARG A 101 4.72 -2.16 0.58
N VAL A 102 4.88 -1.47 1.71
CA VAL A 102 6.16 -1.43 2.42
C VAL A 102 6.02 -2.14 3.75
N LYS A 103 6.85 -3.17 3.96
CA LYS A 103 6.96 -3.84 5.26
C LYS A 103 7.88 -3.02 6.16
N ILE A 104 7.44 -2.72 7.36
CA ILE A 104 8.25 -2.13 8.42
C ILE A 104 8.35 -3.17 9.52
N THR A 105 9.56 -3.52 9.93
CA THR A 105 9.76 -4.38 11.09
C THR A 105 10.38 -3.55 12.21
N VAL A 106 9.81 -3.67 13.40
CA VAL A 106 10.27 -2.97 14.61
C VAL A 106 10.72 -4.01 15.61
N ARG A 107 11.92 -3.84 16.16
CA ARG A 107 12.45 -4.64 17.26
C ARG A 107 12.32 -3.88 18.58
N PHE A 108 11.69 -4.51 19.57
CA PHE A 108 11.54 -3.92 20.89
C PHE A 108 12.77 -4.15 21.75
N ALA A 109 12.92 -3.36 22.82
CA ALA A 109 13.96 -3.56 23.81
C ALA A 109 13.83 -4.94 24.48
N ASP A 110 14.95 -5.45 25.01
CA ASP A 110 15.04 -6.79 25.57
C ASP A 110 13.99 -7.02 26.68
N GLY A 111 13.30 -8.16 26.61
CA GLY A 111 12.26 -8.55 27.57
C GLY A 111 10.82 -8.16 27.17
N ALA A 112 10.63 -7.36 26.12
CA ALA A 112 9.31 -7.11 25.56
C ALA A 112 8.77 -8.32 24.77
N ALA A 113 7.45 -8.52 24.80
CA ALA A 113 6.76 -9.53 24.02
C ALA A 113 5.66 -8.85 23.17
N PRO A 114 5.65 -9.04 21.83
CA PRO A 114 6.62 -9.81 21.05
C PRO A 114 7.98 -9.08 20.96
N ALA A 115 9.05 -9.83 20.66
CA ALA A 115 10.39 -9.23 20.46
C ALA A 115 10.46 -8.37 19.18
N THR A 116 9.64 -8.69 18.19
CA THR A 116 9.50 -7.93 16.94
C THR A 116 8.05 -7.85 16.51
N ALA A 117 7.70 -6.76 15.82
CA ALA A 117 6.44 -6.60 15.12
C ALA A 117 6.69 -6.17 13.68
N SER A 118 5.85 -6.65 12.77
CA SER A 118 5.91 -6.22 11.38
C SER A 118 4.58 -5.62 10.96
N PHE A 119 4.65 -4.50 10.22
CA PHE A 119 3.51 -3.77 9.70
C PHE A 119 3.62 -3.63 8.19
N TRP A 120 2.52 -3.80 7.46
CA TRP A 120 2.44 -3.42 6.07
C TRP A 120 1.83 -2.04 5.95
N LYS A 121 2.53 -1.16 5.24
CA LYS A 121 2.03 0.10 4.75
C LYS A 121 1.31 -0.13 3.43
N GLU A 122 0.02 0.14 3.37
CA GLU A 122 -0.72 0.20 2.09
C GLU A 122 -1.28 1.61 1.86
N PRO A 123 -1.13 2.19 0.67
CA PRO A 123 -1.79 3.42 0.30
C PRO A 123 -3.28 3.14 0.11
N CYS A 124 -4.08 3.70 1.00
CA CYS A 124 -5.52 3.77 0.86
C CYS A 124 -5.92 5.07 0.17
N GLU A 125 -7.02 5.08 -0.59
CA GLU A 125 -7.62 6.35 -1.01
C GLU A 125 -8.37 6.98 0.17
N PRO A 126 -8.21 8.29 0.43
CA PRO A 126 -9.02 8.98 1.43
C PRO A 126 -10.50 8.89 1.04
N GLN A 127 -11.35 8.45 1.97
CA GLN A 127 -12.79 8.35 1.75
C GLN A 127 -13.35 9.75 1.41
N GLY A 128 -13.85 9.93 0.19
CA GLY A 128 -14.46 11.19 -0.26
C GLY A 128 -13.68 11.97 -1.33
N ALA A 129 -12.51 11.49 -1.77
CA ALA A 129 -11.87 12.05 -2.97
C ALA A 129 -12.71 11.68 -4.21
N VAL A 130 -13.60 12.57 -4.63
CA VAL A 130 -14.28 12.47 -5.92
C VAL A 130 -13.21 12.58 -7.00
N ARG A 131 -12.86 11.45 -7.61
CA ARG A 131 -11.93 11.42 -8.74
C ARG A 131 -12.53 12.29 -9.85
N PRO A 132 -11.87 13.37 -10.30
CA PRO A 132 -12.41 14.17 -11.38
C PRO A 132 -12.54 13.28 -12.62
N PRO A 133 -13.65 13.38 -13.39
CA PRO A 133 -13.84 12.53 -14.55
C PRO A 133 -12.67 12.73 -15.51
N LEU A 134 -12.03 11.62 -15.90
CA LEU A 134 -11.03 11.60 -16.95
C LEU A 134 -11.67 12.22 -18.19
N SER A 135 -11.25 13.44 -18.52
CA SER A 135 -11.75 14.18 -19.67
C SER A 135 -11.41 13.39 -20.93
N GLY A 136 -12.41 12.69 -21.46
CA GLY A 136 -12.30 11.97 -22.72
C GLY A 136 -12.13 12.97 -23.84
N LYS A 137 -10.91 13.08 -24.38
CA LYS A 137 -10.74 13.55 -25.76
C LYS A 137 -11.03 12.37 -26.68
N ARG A 138 -12.30 12.23 -27.06
CA ARG A 138 -12.65 11.65 -28.36
C ARG A 138 -12.33 12.72 -29.40
N SER A 139 -11.31 12.46 -30.22
CA SER A 139 -11.13 13.11 -31.52
C SER A 139 -11.58 12.16 -32.61
#